data_AF-A0A970BCE6-F1
#
_entry.id   AF-A0A970BCE6-F1
#
_cell.length_a   1.000
_cell.length_b   1.000
_cell.length_c   1.000
_cell.angle_alpha   90.00
_cell.angle_beta   90.00
_cell.angle_gamma   90.00
#
_symmetry.space_group_name_H-M   'P 1'
#
loop_
_entity.id
_entity.type
_entity.pdbx_description
1 polymer ?
#
loop_
_entity_poly.entity_id
_entity_poly.type
_entity_poly.pdbx_seq_one_letter_code
_entity_poly.pdbx_strand_id
1 'polypeptide(L)' 'MKVTALDHLVLTVKDLDATCDFYSRVLGMKVVSFGDGRKAVMTFFGNK' A
#
# COMPACT_ATOMS: atom_id res chain seq x y z
N MET A 1 -8.15 24.69 8.74
CA MET A 1 -7.39 23.84 7.78
C MET A 1 -8.16 22.53 7.62
N LYS A 2 -8.65 22.19 6.42
CA LYS A 2 -9.33 20.90 6.14
C LYS A 2 -8.38 20.02 5.34
N VAL A 3 -8.08 18.82 5.82
CA VAL A 3 -7.33 17.80 5.07
C VAL A 3 -8.28 17.16 4.07
N THR A 4 -7.90 17.16 2.79
CA THR A 4 -8.75 16.70 1.67
C THR A 4 -8.38 15.30 1.19
N ALA A 5 -7.11 14.90 1.27
CA ALA A 5 -6.63 13.58 0.86
C ALA A 5 -5.29 13.24 1.50
N LEU A 6 -4.97 11.94 1.50
CA LEU A 6 -3.65 11.38 1.75
C LEU A 6 -3.09 10.87 0.43
N ASP A 7 -1.93 11.39 0.03
CA ASP A 7 -1.31 11.07 -1.25
C ASP A 7 -0.45 9.81 -1.16
N HIS A 8 0.48 9.78 -0.20
CA HIS A 8 1.42 8.66 -0.02
C HIS A 8 1.67 8.37 1.46
N LEU A 9 1.70 7.07 1.81
CA LEU A 9 1.99 6.58 3.16
C LEU A 9 3.05 5.49 3.07
N VAL A 10 4.15 5.65 3.80
CA VAL A 10 5.23 4.66 3.90
C VAL A 10 5.16 4.00 5.28
N LEU A 11 5.14 2.68 5.30
CA LEU A 11 5.04 1.89 6.53
C LEU A 11 6.27 0.99 6.67
N THR A 12 6.91 1.03 7.83
CA THR A 12 7.89 0.03 8.22
C THR A 12 7.15 -1.14 8.85
N VAL A 13 7.22 -2.31 8.23
CA VAL A 13 6.51 -3.51 8.67
C VAL A 13 7.48 -4.62 9.03
N LYS A 14 7.05 -5.50 9.92
CA LYS A 14 7.84 -6.66 10.35
C LYS A 14 7.98 -7.72 9.26
N ASP A 15 6.90 -7.92 8.50
CA ASP A 15 6.81 -8.93 7.45
C ASP A 15 6.07 -8.33 6.26
N LEU A 16 6.78 -8.28 5.12
CA LEU A 16 6.26 -7.66 3.92
C LEU A 16 5.19 -8.52 3.24
N ASP A 17 5.37 -9.84 3.22
CA ASP A 17 4.47 -10.76 2.54
C ASP A 17 3.15 -10.83 3.30
N ALA A 18 3.19 -10.96 4.63
CA ALA A 18 1.99 -10.95 5.46
C ALA A 18 1.21 -9.63 5.35
N THR A 19 1.94 -8.50 5.25
CA THR A 19 1.34 -7.17 5.06
C THR A 19 0.68 -7.08 3.69
N CYS A 20 1.40 -7.44 2.62
CA CYS A 20 0.87 -7.44 1.26
C CYS A 20 -0.38 -8.31 1.12
N ASP A 21 -0.38 -9.49 1.74
CA ASP A 21 -1.53 -10.41 1.76
C ASP A 21 -2.73 -9.84 2.52
N PHE A 22 -2.51 -9.14 3.63
CA PHE A 22 -3.58 -8.50 4.38
C PHE A 22 -4.24 -7.40 3.55
N TYR A 23 -3.45 -6.48 3.00
CA TYR A 23 -3.97 -5.33 2.27
C TYR A 23 -4.52 -5.69 0.89
N SER A 24 -3.98 -6.71 0.22
CA SER A 24 -4.57 -7.21 -1.03
C SER A 24 -5.89 -7.93 -0.79
N ARG A 25 -6.01 -8.75 0.26
CA ARG A 25 -7.25 -9.51 0.53
C ARG A 25 -8.34 -8.69 1.19
N VAL A 26 -8.00 -7.86 2.17
CA VAL A 26 -8.99 -7.11 2.96
C VAL A 26 -9.39 -5.82 2.27
N LEU A 27 -8.44 -5.12 1.66
CA LEU A 27 -8.65 -3.80 1.04
C LEU A 27 -8.63 -3.85 -0.49
N GLY A 28 -8.41 -5.00 -1.11
CA GLY A 28 -8.38 -5.14 -2.57
C GLY A 28 -7.23 -4.39 -3.24
N MET A 29 -6.20 -4.01 -2.48
CA MET A 29 -5.08 -3.20 -2.99
C MET A 29 -4.17 -4.05 -3.88
N LYS A 30 -3.65 -3.45 -4.95
CA LYS A 30 -2.63 -4.10 -5.79
C LYS A 30 -1.25 -3.86 -5.22
N VAL A 31 -0.47 -4.92 -5.12
CA VAL A 31 0.92 -4.89 -4.69
C VAL A 31 1.80 -4.67 -5.91
N VAL A 32 2.56 -3.57 -5.93
CA VAL A 32 3.54 -3.29 -6.97
C VAL A 32 4.94 -3.35 -6.37
N SER A 33 5.84 -4.09 -7.04
CA SER A 33 7.25 -4.17 -6.68
C SER A 33 8.04 -3.17 -7.50
N PHE A 34 8.76 -2.26 -6.84
CA PHE A 34 9.79 -1.43 -7.47
C PHE A 34 11.15 -2.06 -7.20
N GLY A 35 12.09 -1.94 -8.14
CA GLY A 35 13.43 -2.56 -8.06
C GLY A 35 14.25 -2.15 -6.82
N ASP A 36 15.34 -2.88 -6.58
CA ASP A 36 16.23 -2.78 -5.39
C ASP A 36 15.65 -3.28 -4.06
N GLY A 37 14.85 -4.35 -4.08
CA GLY A 37 14.41 -5.03 -2.85
C GLY A 37 13.43 -4.23 -1.97
N ARG A 38 13.10 -3.00 -2.36
CA ARG A 38 12.06 -2.16 -1.75
C ARG A 38 10.72 -2.52 -2.37
N LYS A 39 10.03 -3.46 -1.74
CA LYS A 39 8.74 -3.94 -2.23
C LYS A 39 7.59 -3.19 -1.58
N ALA A 40 6.46 -3.18 -2.29
CA ALA A 40 5.13 -2.76 -1.89
C ALA A 40 4.85 -1.24 -1.95
N VAL A 41 4.54 -0.78 -3.16
CA VAL A 41 3.51 0.26 -3.30
C VAL A 41 2.17 -0.46 -3.31
N MET A 42 1.30 -0.11 -2.36
CA MET A 42 -0.08 -0.58 -2.31
C MET A 42 -0.98 0.52 -2.90
N THR A 43 -1.46 0.29 -4.11
CA THR A 43 -2.37 1.24 -4.76
C THR A 43 -3.81 0.84 -4.46
N PHE A 44 -4.55 1.74 -3.82
CA PHE A 44 -5.99 1.64 -3.64
C PHE A 44 -6.68 2.31 -4.83
N PHE A 45 -7.43 1.56 -5.63
CA PHE A 45 -8.34 2.15 -6.63
C PHE A 45 -9.64 2.57 -5.94
N GLY A 46 -9.55 3.55 -5.05
CA GLY A 46 -10.69 4.15 -4.37
C GLY A 46 -11.19 5.37 -5.12
N ASN A 47 -12.31 5.18 -5.83
CA ASN A 47 -13.19 6.15 -6.51
C ASN A 47 -12.54 7.24 -7.38
N LYS A 48 -12.89 7.16 -8.67
CA LYS A 48 -13.00 8.31 -9.58
C LYS A 48 -13.97 9.35 -9.03
#